data_AF-G0N780-F1
#
_entry.id   AF-G0N780-F1
#
_cell.length_a   1.000
_cell.length_b   1.000
_cell.length_c   1.000
_cell.angle_alpha   90.00
_cell.angle_beta   90.00
_cell.angle_gamma   90.00
#
_symmetry.space_group_name_H-M   'P 1'
#
loop_
_entity.id
_entity.type
_entity.pdbx_description
1 polymer ?
#
loop_
_entity_poly.entity_id
_entity_poly.type
_entity_poly.pdbx_seq_one_letter_code
_entity_poly.pdbx_strand_id
1 'polypeptide(L)'
;MDMPDIAMRIILEKADFMANQSLRKTCLSFRNYIDEVKAESTLSKISVRIDPDVIYFQLSFDGCGLRVDYQKHEEGCLVVWSKANKTKERLFKNSNFISVANQDIEMMLSHKKTLLKTLIIDVFHVPGKEEILEKTSSKFLESLQNVFRSKFPRLQVNTFQMAVNDAEQLLEFLPYLDPRTLQKLTIVNAGNTVKILEMEKIVQLEQWKNAKEFKLRKFYAETSIGSLTHFRRITITVAEMITEKVKVLESAFVRTPTMQYLKVRYTHCESDENIIFSFGQPTNIRLQFGESSRLRETYPDFENFLDDFNAPLHLTVLDIRVEPNGVCSQIHLNGKIIQMDYFQDSRGCLVSWYKNSIKTNKLLEEMDFLEVAFEDFEAVLKNSGEEVLDVLAMNFHFNITEDNTEEDDTLSELADKCHEHFSRLLKTQNYKVKSFEVAVTHRDQVLELLTNLDPNCLKNLKITGAKGVMKKGDIEELEIDGIIRMELWKQLEELEISNLWVQTSIQDLRHLKKVSVSMKEVTLNIANELKQAFLNQSSMENCKIFYEKCNVKSQLVNLYGDPLEERNQYGVVTWKWFFKIRDTQNNKVCMVSLVRNSIIFEHMILKNVPKDAIIIV
;
A
#
# COMPACT_ATOMS: atom_id res chain seq x y z
N MET A 1 -27.17 39.36 -1.89
CA MET A 1 -25.79 38.89 -2.07
C MET A 1 -25.20 39.82 -3.12
N ASP A 2 -24.26 40.69 -2.76
CA ASP A 2 -23.84 41.82 -3.62
C ASP A 2 -22.64 41.48 -4.51
N MET A 3 -22.32 40.18 -4.63
CA MET A 3 -21.23 39.68 -5.47
C MET A 3 -21.75 39.40 -6.90
N PRO A 4 -21.05 39.84 -7.96
CA PRO A 4 -21.43 39.54 -9.33
C PRO A 4 -21.47 38.03 -9.63
N ASP A 5 -22.47 37.58 -10.40
CA ASP A 5 -22.70 36.16 -10.76
C ASP A 5 -21.44 35.48 -11.32
N ILE A 6 -20.74 36.16 -12.24
CA ILE A 6 -19.51 35.66 -12.88
C ILE A 6 -18.41 35.41 -11.84
N ALA A 7 -18.23 36.34 -10.88
CA ALA A 7 -17.23 36.19 -9.83
C ALA A 7 -17.57 35.00 -8.91
N MET A 8 -18.85 34.86 -8.57
CA MET A 8 -19.32 33.77 -7.72
C MET A 8 -19.18 32.40 -8.41
N ARG A 9 -19.44 32.29 -9.72
CA ARG A 9 -19.18 31.05 -10.48
C ARG A 9 -17.71 30.66 -10.47
N ILE A 10 -16.81 31.60 -10.75
CA ILE A 10 -15.36 31.34 -10.76
C ILE A 10 -14.87 30.87 -9.39
N ILE A 11 -15.41 31.44 -8.30
CA ILE A 11 -15.07 30.99 -6.93
C ILE A 11 -15.52 29.55 -6.72
N LEU A 12 -16.77 29.20 -7.08
CA LEU A 12 -17.30 27.85 -6.90
C LEU A 12 -16.58 26.80 -7.78
N GLU A 13 -16.15 27.18 -8.98
CA GLU A 13 -15.36 26.31 -9.88
C GLU A 13 -13.94 26.06 -9.36
N LYS A 14 -13.33 27.04 -8.69
CA LYS A 14 -11.98 26.92 -8.12
C LYS A 14 -11.96 26.30 -6.71
N ALA A 15 -13.07 26.39 -5.99
CA ALA A 15 -13.21 25.82 -4.66
C ALA A 15 -13.38 24.31 -4.74
N ASP A 16 -12.74 23.58 -3.81
CA ASP A 16 -12.96 22.14 -3.69
C ASP A 16 -14.40 21.85 -3.20
N PHE A 17 -14.86 20.62 -3.41
CA PHE A 17 -16.23 20.24 -3.03
C PHE A 17 -16.55 20.58 -1.56
N MET A 18 -15.57 20.41 -0.66
CA MET A 18 -15.75 20.69 0.76
C MET A 18 -15.88 22.18 1.04
N ALA A 19 -15.06 23.03 0.41
CA ALA A 19 -15.18 24.48 0.49
C ALA A 19 -16.53 24.95 -0.05
N ASN A 20 -17.02 24.37 -1.14
CA ASN A 20 -18.36 24.64 -1.65
C ASN A 20 -19.46 24.24 -0.65
N GLN A 21 -19.36 23.07 -0.03
CA GLN A 21 -20.30 22.64 1.01
C GLN A 21 -20.22 23.50 2.28
N SER A 22 -19.03 23.94 2.67
CA SER A 22 -18.84 24.88 3.77
C SER A 22 -19.51 26.21 3.46
N LEU A 23 -19.31 26.76 2.26
CA LEU A 23 -19.91 28.02 1.82
C LEU A 23 -21.44 27.94 1.77
N ARG A 24 -21.97 26.84 1.24
CA ARG A 24 -23.41 26.50 1.23
C ARG A 24 -24.02 26.50 2.63
N LYS A 25 -23.25 26.17 3.67
CA LYS A 25 -23.69 26.11 5.07
C LYS A 25 -23.61 27.47 5.80
N THR A 26 -23.02 28.50 5.19
CA THR A 26 -22.82 29.81 5.87
C THR A 26 -24.07 30.71 5.88
N CYS A 27 -24.80 30.82 4.77
CA CYS A 27 -26.02 31.64 4.71
C CYS A 27 -27.04 31.14 3.67
N LEU A 28 -28.29 31.59 3.78
CA LEU A 28 -29.39 31.17 2.90
C LEU A 28 -29.13 31.57 1.44
N SER A 29 -28.57 32.75 1.19
CA SER A 29 -28.27 33.21 -0.16
C SER A 29 -27.22 32.33 -0.85
N PHE A 30 -26.12 31.98 -0.16
CA PHE A 30 -25.12 31.05 -0.71
C PHE A 30 -25.70 29.66 -0.91
N ARG A 31 -26.55 29.20 0.00
CA ARG A 31 -27.25 27.92 -0.14
C ARG A 31 -28.08 27.86 -1.41
N ASN A 32 -28.99 28.81 -1.59
CA ASN A 32 -29.87 28.86 -2.75
C ASN A 32 -29.06 29.00 -4.05
N TYR A 33 -28.06 29.88 -4.06
CA TYR A 33 -27.20 30.07 -5.23
C TYR A 33 -26.40 28.81 -5.59
N ILE A 34 -25.81 28.12 -4.62
CA ILE A 34 -25.04 26.89 -4.86
C ILE A 34 -25.97 25.75 -5.33
N ASP A 35 -27.17 25.64 -4.75
CA ASP A 35 -28.17 24.63 -5.12
C ASP A 35 -28.77 24.89 -6.52
N GLU A 36 -28.85 26.15 -6.96
CA GLU A 36 -29.25 26.56 -8.30
C GLU A 36 -28.12 26.38 -9.33
N VAL A 37 -26.94 26.91 -9.04
CA VAL A 37 -25.79 26.89 -9.96
C VAL A 37 -25.25 25.49 -10.15
N LYS A 38 -25.24 24.65 -9.11
CA LYS A 38 -24.71 23.27 -9.12
C LYS A 38 -23.36 23.21 -9.84
N ALA A 39 -22.38 23.93 -9.28
CA ALA A 39 -21.03 24.01 -9.84
C ALA A 39 -20.42 22.62 -10.04
N GLU A 40 -19.63 22.46 -11.09
CA GLU A 40 -19.09 21.16 -11.46
C GLU A 40 -18.15 20.62 -10.38
N SER A 41 -18.39 19.38 -9.98
CA SER A 41 -17.57 18.70 -8.96
C SER A 41 -16.58 17.76 -9.63
N THR A 42 -15.31 17.82 -9.22
CA THR A 42 -14.25 16.86 -9.57
C THR A 42 -14.47 15.47 -8.96
N LEU A 43 -15.58 15.25 -8.26
CA LEU A 43 -15.96 13.96 -7.70
C LEU A 43 -16.00 12.89 -8.79
N SER A 44 -15.03 11.99 -8.77
CA SER A 44 -14.87 10.93 -9.77
C SER A 44 -15.39 9.59 -9.28
N LYS A 45 -15.36 9.34 -7.96
CA LYS A 45 -15.79 8.08 -7.35
C LYS A 45 -16.63 8.32 -6.12
N ILE A 46 -17.74 7.60 -6.02
CA ILE A 46 -18.54 7.42 -4.80
C ILE A 46 -18.54 5.92 -4.50
N SER A 47 -18.13 5.55 -3.29
CA SER A 47 -18.24 4.19 -2.79
C SER A 47 -18.96 4.22 -1.47
N VAL A 48 -20.11 3.54 -1.41
CA VAL A 48 -20.91 3.37 -0.21
C VAL A 48 -20.71 1.95 0.29
N ARG A 49 -20.42 1.81 1.58
CA ARG A 49 -20.50 0.54 2.29
C ARG A 49 -21.53 0.65 3.40
N ILE A 50 -22.44 -0.31 3.48
CA ILE A 50 -23.48 -0.37 4.49
C ILE A 50 -23.15 -1.49 5.47
N ASP A 51 -23.02 -1.14 6.74
CA ASP A 51 -22.81 -2.02 7.88
C ASP A 51 -24.00 -1.90 8.85
N PRO A 52 -24.15 -2.77 9.87
CA PRO A 52 -25.31 -2.75 10.77
C PRO A 52 -25.59 -1.41 11.45
N ASP A 53 -24.53 -0.75 11.94
CA ASP A 53 -24.62 0.47 12.77
C ASP A 53 -23.87 1.66 12.15
N VAL A 54 -23.31 1.51 10.94
CA VAL A 54 -22.52 2.55 10.27
C VAL A 54 -22.74 2.51 8.76
N ILE A 55 -22.76 3.67 8.11
CA ILE A 55 -22.66 3.78 6.65
C ILE A 55 -21.37 4.53 6.32
N TYR A 56 -20.54 3.96 5.44
CA TYR A 56 -19.26 4.52 5.05
C TYR A 56 -19.32 5.05 3.63
N PHE A 57 -18.95 6.31 3.44
CA PHE A 57 -18.73 6.91 2.13
C PHE A 57 -17.24 7.11 1.91
N GLN A 58 -16.71 6.52 0.85
CA GLN A 58 -15.39 6.82 0.33
C GLN A 58 -15.56 7.60 -0.98
N LEU A 59 -15.17 8.87 -0.94
CA LEU A 59 -15.27 9.81 -2.06
C LEU A 59 -13.87 10.07 -2.63
N SER A 60 -13.76 10.13 -3.94
CA SER A 60 -12.51 10.51 -4.62
C SER A 60 -12.73 11.69 -5.54
N PHE A 61 -11.84 12.66 -5.40
CA PHE A 61 -11.72 13.86 -6.21
C PHE A 61 -10.33 13.85 -6.87
N ASP A 62 -10.12 14.66 -7.89
CA ASP A 62 -8.80 14.76 -8.54
C ASP A 62 -7.71 15.11 -7.51
N GLY A 63 -6.83 14.14 -7.22
CA GLY A 63 -5.73 14.26 -6.26
C GLY A 63 -6.08 14.14 -4.76
N CYS A 64 -7.34 13.86 -4.38
CA CYS A 64 -7.72 13.78 -2.96
C CYS A 64 -8.82 12.75 -2.66
N GLY A 65 -8.67 12.03 -1.55
CA GLY A 65 -9.72 11.17 -0.96
C GLY A 65 -10.38 11.81 0.25
N LEU A 66 -11.68 11.53 0.44
CA LEU A 66 -12.44 11.88 1.64
C LEU A 66 -13.21 10.65 2.10
N ARG A 67 -13.06 10.28 3.36
CA ARG A 67 -13.89 9.26 4.02
C ARG A 67 -14.89 9.95 4.93
N VAL A 68 -16.14 9.51 4.92
CA VAL A 68 -17.21 9.98 5.81
C VAL A 68 -17.96 8.77 6.36
N ASP A 69 -18.03 8.66 7.68
CA ASP A 69 -18.66 7.57 8.40
C ASP A 69 -19.86 8.14 9.15
N TYR A 70 -21.06 7.62 8.85
CA TYR A 70 -22.31 7.99 9.53
C TYR A 70 -22.61 6.89 10.55
N GLN A 71 -22.21 7.12 11.79
CA GLN A 71 -22.31 6.14 12.86
C GLN A 71 -23.59 6.36 13.67
N LYS A 72 -24.26 5.27 14.01
CA LYS A 72 -25.36 5.27 14.98
C LYS A 72 -24.82 5.64 16.36
N HIS A 73 -25.47 6.59 17.02
CA HIS A 73 -25.13 7.06 18.35
C HIS A 73 -26.39 7.19 19.20
N GLU A 74 -26.29 7.01 20.51
CA GLU A 74 -27.45 7.05 21.43
C GLU A 74 -28.21 8.39 21.32
N GLU A 75 -27.49 9.50 21.23
CA GLU A 75 -28.06 10.83 21.04
C GLU A 75 -28.40 11.20 19.57
N GLY A 76 -28.13 10.34 18.59
CA GLY A 76 -28.41 10.64 17.17
C GLY A 76 -27.42 10.02 16.18
N CYS A 77 -26.76 10.86 15.37
CA CYS A 77 -25.79 10.42 14.37
C CYS A 77 -24.43 11.08 14.60
N LEU A 78 -23.40 10.27 14.83
CA LEU A 78 -22.02 10.75 14.86
C LEU A 78 -21.45 10.66 13.45
N VAL A 79 -21.15 11.82 12.85
CA VAL A 79 -20.51 11.90 11.53
C VAL A 79 -19.03 12.12 11.73
N VAL A 80 -18.22 11.16 11.31
CA VAL A 80 -16.76 11.22 11.35
C VAL A 80 -16.24 11.36 9.93
N TRP A 81 -15.39 12.33 9.64
CA TRP A 81 -14.79 12.46 8.31
C TRP A 81 -13.28 12.67 8.38
N SER A 82 -12.56 12.08 7.43
CA SER A 82 -11.10 12.14 7.37
C SER A 82 -10.57 12.50 5.98
N LYS A 83 -9.60 13.42 5.96
CA LYS A 83 -8.89 13.91 4.75
C LYS A 83 -7.41 14.05 5.10
N ALA A 84 -6.51 13.45 4.30
CA ALA A 84 -5.06 13.57 4.46
C ALA A 84 -4.58 13.37 5.93
N ASN A 85 -5.02 12.28 6.56
CA ASN A 85 -4.69 11.89 7.94
C ASN A 85 -5.20 12.83 9.05
N LYS A 86 -6.10 13.78 8.74
CA LYS A 86 -6.82 14.56 9.75
C LYS A 86 -8.25 14.06 9.86
N THR A 87 -8.63 13.64 11.07
CA THR A 87 -9.99 13.21 11.40
C THR A 87 -10.73 14.31 12.14
N LYS A 88 -11.99 14.52 11.80
CA LYS A 88 -12.92 15.40 12.50
C LYS A 88 -14.22 14.64 12.72
N GLU A 89 -14.95 15.04 13.75
CA GLU A 89 -16.24 14.45 14.06
C GLU A 89 -17.26 15.52 14.44
N ARG A 90 -18.54 15.18 14.27
CA ARG A 90 -19.65 16.01 14.70
C ARG A 90 -20.86 15.14 15.02
N LEU A 91 -21.42 15.37 16.20
CA LEU A 91 -22.69 14.75 16.61
C LEU A 91 -23.88 15.59 16.11
N PHE A 92 -24.76 14.95 15.35
CA PHE A 92 -26.06 15.46 14.94
C PHE A 92 -27.12 14.86 15.86
N LYS A 93 -27.49 15.63 16.90
CA LYS A 93 -28.48 15.20 17.89
C LYS A 93 -29.84 14.93 17.25
N ASN A 94 -30.57 13.94 17.77
CA ASN A 94 -31.92 13.55 17.32
C ASN A 94 -32.01 13.21 15.81
N SER A 95 -30.89 12.86 15.17
CA SER A 95 -30.83 12.56 13.75
C SER A 95 -30.52 11.08 13.53
N ASN A 96 -31.25 10.43 12.63
CA ASN A 96 -30.98 9.04 12.26
C ASN A 96 -29.82 8.97 11.25
N PHE A 97 -28.80 8.13 11.53
CA PHE A 97 -27.60 8.04 10.70
C PHE A 97 -27.87 7.65 9.23
N ILE A 98 -28.86 6.79 8.98
CA ILE A 98 -29.29 6.40 7.63
C ILE A 98 -29.88 7.61 6.90
N SER A 99 -30.70 8.40 7.58
CA SER A 99 -31.31 9.61 7.01
C SER A 99 -30.26 10.67 6.66
N VAL A 100 -29.26 10.88 7.53
CA VAL A 100 -28.16 11.82 7.27
C VAL A 100 -27.33 11.35 6.06
N ALA A 101 -26.95 10.06 6.01
CA ALA A 101 -26.22 9.49 4.89
C ALA A 101 -26.99 9.62 3.57
N ASN A 102 -28.31 9.33 3.58
CA ASN A 102 -29.18 9.43 2.42
C ASN A 102 -29.28 10.87 1.87
N GLN A 103 -29.41 11.86 2.75
CA GLN A 103 -29.43 13.27 2.35
C GLN A 103 -28.13 13.69 1.65
N ASP A 104 -26.99 13.21 2.17
CA ASP A 104 -25.68 13.55 1.61
C ASP A 104 -25.44 12.86 0.26
N ILE A 105 -25.78 11.57 0.09
CA ILE A 105 -25.66 10.92 -1.23
C ILE A 105 -26.64 11.49 -2.26
N GLU A 106 -27.86 11.81 -1.85
CA GLU A 106 -28.83 12.48 -2.70
C GLU A 106 -28.28 13.81 -3.21
N MET A 107 -27.68 14.62 -2.33
CA MET A 107 -27.07 15.89 -2.70
C MET A 107 -25.88 15.70 -3.65
N MET A 108 -25.00 14.74 -3.36
CA MET A 108 -23.83 14.46 -4.19
C MET A 108 -24.21 14.04 -5.61
N LEU A 109 -25.21 13.15 -5.75
CA LEU A 109 -25.72 12.74 -7.05
C LEU A 109 -26.47 13.88 -7.74
N SER A 110 -27.22 14.70 -6.99
CA SER A 110 -28.03 15.83 -7.54
C SER A 110 -27.20 16.96 -8.12
N HIS A 111 -26.00 17.15 -7.61
CA HIS A 111 -25.07 18.17 -8.08
C HIS A 111 -24.11 17.64 -9.14
N LYS A 112 -24.19 16.35 -9.49
CA LYS A 112 -23.31 15.75 -10.50
C LYS A 112 -23.90 15.94 -11.91
N LYS A 113 -23.35 16.91 -12.64
CA LYS A 113 -23.71 17.19 -14.05
C LYS A 113 -22.91 16.40 -15.08
N THR A 114 -21.70 15.98 -14.70
CA THR A 114 -20.74 15.28 -15.57
C THR A 114 -20.70 13.79 -15.27
N LEU A 115 -20.18 12.98 -16.19
CA LEU A 115 -19.89 11.56 -15.98
C LEU A 115 -19.19 11.26 -14.63
N LEU A 116 -19.79 10.39 -13.82
CA LEU A 116 -19.15 9.81 -12.64
C LEU A 116 -18.31 8.59 -13.07
N LYS A 117 -17.00 8.59 -12.76
CA LYS A 117 -16.13 7.48 -13.18
C LYS A 117 -16.52 6.16 -12.51
N THR A 118 -16.87 6.20 -11.22
CA THR A 118 -17.20 4.98 -10.46
C THR A 118 -18.26 5.22 -9.39
N LEU A 119 -19.29 4.37 -9.37
CA LEU A 119 -20.26 4.25 -8.29
C LEU A 119 -20.24 2.82 -7.75
N ILE A 120 -20.01 2.67 -6.45
CA ILE A 120 -20.03 1.38 -5.75
C ILE A 120 -21.03 1.47 -4.60
N ILE A 121 -21.92 0.49 -4.50
CA ILE A 121 -22.85 0.34 -3.39
C ILE A 121 -22.69 -1.09 -2.87
N ASP A 122 -21.93 -1.26 -1.79
CA ASP A 122 -21.68 -2.57 -1.19
C ASP A 122 -22.38 -2.70 0.17
N VAL A 123 -22.78 -3.92 0.50
CA VAL A 123 -23.30 -4.32 1.82
C VAL A 123 -22.28 -5.26 2.43
N PHE A 124 -21.84 -4.99 3.66
CA PHE A 124 -20.81 -5.80 4.32
C PHE A 124 -21.41 -6.66 5.41
N HIS A 125 -21.22 -7.97 5.28
CA HIS A 125 -21.73 -8.94 6.23
C HIS A 125 -20.94 -8.90 7.55
N VAL A 126 -21.64 -8.78 8.67
CA VAL A 126 -21.07 -8.89 10.02
C VAL A 126 -21.74 -10.08 10.72
N PRO A 127 -21.00 -11.17 11.02
CA PRO A 127 -21.55 -12.33 11.71
C PRO A 127 -22.26 -11.96 13.00
N GLY A 128 -23.48 -12.48 13.18
CA GLY A 128 -24.31 -12.24 14.37
C GLY A 128 -25.06 -10.90 14.39
N LYS A 129 -25.03 -10.14 13.28
CA LYS A 129 -25.79 -8.88 13.12
C LYS A 129 -26.62 -8.85 11.84
N GLU A 130 -26.98 -10.00 11.30
CA GLU A 130 -27.66 -10.18 10.02
C GLU A 130 -28.98 -9.39 9.94
N GLU A 131 -29.83 -9.53 10.97
CA GLU A 131 -31.12 -8.84 11.03
C GLU A 131 -30.97 -7.30 11.05
N ILE A 132 -29.97 -6.81 11.79
CA ILE A 132 -29.69 -5.36 11.89
C ILE A 132 -29.18 -4.85 10.55
N LEU A 133 -28.28 -5.60 9.90
CA LEU A 133 -27.75 -5.28 8.58
C LEU A 133 -28.85 -5.23 7.52
N GLU A 134 -29.74 -6.22 7.50
CA GLU A 134 -30.87 -6.29 6.57
C GLU A 134 -31.77 -5.06 6.74
N LYS A 135 -32.10 -4.70 7.99
CA LYS A 135 -32.91 -3.52 8.29
C LYS A 135 -32.23 -2.22 7.88
N THR A 136 -30.94 -2.08 8.14
CA THR A 136 -30.17 -0.86 7.80
C THR A 136 -29.99 -0.73 6.29
N SER A 137 -29.61 -1.82 5.61
CA SER A 137 -29.42 -1.84 4.15
C SER A 137 -30.73 -1.63 3.40
N SER A 138 -31.82 -2.27 3.80
CA SER A 138 -33.14 -2.07 3.17
C SER A 138 -33.59 -0.62 3.26
N LYS A 139 -33.49 0.01 4.43
CA LYS A 139 -33.88 1.43 4.61
C LYS A 139 -33.00 2.40 3.81
N PHE A 140 -31.71 2.13 3.74
CA PHE A 140 -30.80 2.96 2.94
C PHE A 140 -31.13 2.82 1.45
N LEU A 141 -31.25 1.59 0.96
CA LEU A 141 -31.50 1.29 -0.45
C LEU A 141 -32.88 1.77 -0.93
N GLU A 142 -33.93 1.65 -0.11
CA GLU A 142 -35.27 2.19 -0.43
C GLU A 142 -35.21 3.71 -0.67
N SER A 143 -34.51 4.44 0.21
CA SER A 143 -34.34 5.89 0.03
C SER A 143 -33.51 6.20 -1.22
N LEU A 144 -32.43 5.44 -1.46
CA LEU A 144 -31.57 5.66 -2.63
C LEU A 144 -32.30 5.33 -3.94
N GLN A 145 -33.15 4.31 -3.95
CA GLN A 145 -33.99 3.96 -5.08
C GLN A 145 -34.93 5.12 -5.43
N ASN A 146 -35.57 5.73 -4.43
CA ASN A 146 -36.41 6.91 -4.64
C ASN A 146 -35.64 8.09 -5.23
N VAL A 147 -34.38 8.26 -4.84
CA VAL A 147 -33.47 9.26 -5.40
C VAL A 147 -33.19 8.97 -6.89
N PHE A 148 -32.91 7.72 -7.26
CA PHE A 148 -32.72 7.31 -8.66
C PHE A 148 -33.99 7.55 -9.49
N ARG A 149 -35.15 7.13 -8.98
CA ARG A 149 -36.47 7.29 -9.63
C ARG A 149 -36.86 8.74 -9.87
N SER A 150 -36.75 9.58 -8.84
CA SER A 150 -37.33 10.93 -8.85
C SER A 150 -36.39 11.99 -9.45
N LYS A 151 -35.07 11.81 -9.36
CA LYS A 151 -34.10 12.87 -9.68
C LYS A 151 -33.14 12.50 -10.81
N PHE A 152 -33.02 11.22 -11.20
CA PHE A 152 -32.02 10.77 -12.18
C PHE A 152 -32.54 9.72 -13.17
N PRO A 153 -33.37 10.10 -14.16
CA PRO A 153 -33.79 9.14 -15.17
C PRO A 153 -32.63 8.59 -16.03
N ARG A 154 -31.43 9.21 -16.01
CA ARG A 154 -30.22 8.77 -16.73
C ARG A 154 -28.94 9.20 -16.02
N LEU A 155 -28.65 8.63 -14.85
CA LEU A 155 -27.38 8.90 -14.16
C LEU A 155 -26.19 8.43 -15.01
N GLN A 156 -25.29 9.35 -15.37
CA GLN A 156 -24.12 9.02 -16.17
C GLN A 156 -23.01 8.45 -15.29
N VAL A 157 -22.82 7.14 -15.35
CA VAL A 157 -21.77 6.41 -14.64
C VAL A 157 -20.97 5.58 -15.64
N ASN A 158 -19.64 5.54 -15.48
CA ASN A 158 -18.77 4.70 -16.30
C ASN A 158 -18.62 3.28 -15.75
N THR A 159 -18.35 3.15 -14.44
CA THR A 159 -18.24 1.88 -13.73
C THR A 159 -19.28 1.82 -12.61
N PHE A 160 -20.16 0.83 -12.65
CA PHE A 160 -21.16 0.57 -11.60
C PHE A 160 -20.91 -0.78 -10.93
N GLN A 161 -20.85 -0.77 -9.60
CA GLN A 161 -20.82 -1.99 -8.79
C GLN A 161 -21.93 -1.93 -7.74
N MET A 162 -22.64 -3.04 -7.56
CA MET A 162 -23.64 -3.15 -6.52
C MET A 162 -23.62 -4.55 -5.88
N ALA A 163 -23.63 -4.59 -4.54
CA ALA A 163 -24.01 -5.76 -3.78
C ALA A 163 -25.53 -5.86 -3.72
N VAL A 164 -26.08 -6.98 -4.18
CA VAL A 164 -27.52 -7.22 -4.25
C VAL A 164 -27.90 -8.55 -3.64
N ASN A 165 -29.11 -8.62 -3.09
CA ASN A 165 -29.73 -9.86 -2.65
C ASN A 165 -30.24 -10.66 -3.85
N ASP A 166 -30.82 -10.04 -4.86
CA ASP A 166 -31.39 -10.74 -6.01
C ASP A 166 -31.42 -9.85 -7.26
N ALA A 167 -31.96 -10.40 -8.36
CA ALA A 167 -32.08 -9.69 -9.61
C ALA A 167 -33.06 -8.50 -9.52
N GLU A 168 -34.15 -8.63 -8.76
CA GLU A 168 -35.14 -7.56 -8.62
C GLU A 168 -34.53 -6.33 -7.99
N GLN A 169 -33.76 -6.49 -6.90
CA GLN A 169 -33.05 -5.39 -6.27
C GLN A 169 -32.07 -4.68 -7.23
N LEU A 170 -31.42 -5.39 -8.16
CA LEU A 170 -30.59 -4.73 -9.17
C LEU A 170 -31.43 -3.93 -10.19
N LEU A 171 -32.57 -4.49 -10.60
CA LEU A 171 -33.51 -3.85 -11.54
C LEU A 171 -34.13 -2.57 -10.97
N GLU A 172 -34.05 -2.35 -9.66
CA GLU A 172 -34.45 -1.10 -9.02
C GLU A 172 -33.49 0.07 -9.29
N PHE A 173 -32.25 -0.19 -9.72
CA PHE A 173 -31.22 0.83 -9.92
C PHE A 173 -30.70 0.87 -11.36
N LEU A 174 -30.39 -0.30 -11.94
CA LEU A 174 -29.70 -0.41 -13.23
C LEU A 174 -30.43 0.31 -14.37
N PRO A 175 -31.78 0.27 -14.50
CA PRO A 175 -32.50 0.97 -15.56
C PRO A 175 -32.38 2.50 -15.55
N TYR A 176 -32.01 3.10 -14.41
CA TYR A 176 -31.85 4.55 -14.26
C TYR A 176 -30.45 5.05 -14.64
N LEU A 177 -29.52 4.15 -14.98
CA LEU A 177 -28.19 4.51 -15.46
C LEU A 177 -28.21 4.79 -16.98
N ASP A 178 -27.41 5.75 -17.45
CA ASP A 178 -27.27 6.01 -18.89
C ASP A 178 -26.50 4.85 -19.56
N PRO A 179 -27.13 4.07 -20.46
CA PRO A 179 -26.49 2.92 -21.09
C PRO A 179 -25.35 3.33 -22.03
N ARG A 180 -25.27 4.59 -22.47
CA ARG A 180 -24.19 5.07 -23.37
C ARG A 180 -22.88 5.29 -22.62
N THR A 181 -22.96 5.59 -21.32
CA THR A 181 -21.77 5.87 -20.51
C THR A 181 -21.29 4.66 -19.73
N LEU A 182 -22.19 3.74 -19.38
CA LEU A 182 -21.86 2.54 -18.62
C LEU A 182 -20.94 1.62 -19.43
N GLN A 183 -19.69 1.48 -19.00
CA GLN A 183 -18.70 0.61 -19.63
C GLN A 183 -18.48 -0.67 -18.82
N LYS A 184 -18.58 -0.60 -17.49
CA LYS A 184 -18.29 -1.72 -16.60
C LYS A 184 -19.40 -1.93 -15.58
N LEU A 185 -19.90 -3.15 -15.51
CA LEU A 185 -20.91 -3.60 -14.56
C LEU A 185 -20.31 -4.69 -13.65
N THR A 186 -20.44 -4.53 -12.33
CA THR A 186 -20.08 -5.56 -11.36
C THR A 186 -21.25 -5.84 -10.44
N ILE A 187 -21.68 -7.10 -10.36
CA ILE A 187 -22.76 -7.54 -9.47
C ILE A 187 -22.15 -8.46 -8.43
N VAL A 188 -22.44 -8.19 -7.16
CA VAL A 188 -21.92 -8.96 -6.02
C VAL A 188 -23.12 -9.50 -5.23
N ASN A 189 -23.10 -10.76 -4.82
CA ASN A 189 -24.08 -11.26 -3.86
C ASN A 189 -23.82 -10.67 -2.48
N ALA A 190 -24.83 -10.02 -1.91
CA ALA A 190 -24.78 -9.47 -0.56
C ALA A 190 -24.90 -10.54 0.53
N GLY A 191 -25.43 -11.72 0.20
CA GLY A 191 -25.59 -12.84 1.13
C GLY A 191 -24.35 -13.70 1.34
N ASN A 192 -24.40 -14.57 2.34
CA ASN A 192 -23.31 -15.49 2.69
C ASN A 192 -23.30 -16.78 1.87
N THR A 193 -24.44 -17.15 1.30
CA THR A 193 -24.57 -18.36 0.47
C THR A 193 -24.53 -17.97 -1.00
N VAL A 194 -23.72 -18.70 -1.78
CA VAL A 194 -23.71 -18.55 -3.23
C VAL A 194 -25.04 -19.07 -3.76
N LYS A 195 -25.74 -18.23 -4.53
CA LYS A 195 -27.03 -18.57 -5.15
C LYS A 195 -27.01 -18.19 -6.62
N ILE A 196 -28.01 -18.66 -7.35
CA ILE A 196 -28.21 -18.31 -8.75
C ILE A 196 -28.74 -16.89 -8.84
N LEU A 197 -28.22 -16.11 -9.78
CA LEU A 197 -28.79 -14.82 -10.15
C LEU A 197 -29.67 -15.00 -11.40
N GLU A 198 -30.96 -14.67 -11.29
CA GLU A 198 -31.90 -14.74 -12.41
C GLU A 198 -31.64 -13.63 -13.43
N MET A 199 -30.94 -13.96 -14.52
CA MET A 199 -30.44 -12.96 -15.47
C MET A 199 -31.44 -12.57 -16.57
N GLU A 200 -32.57 -13.27 -16.70
CA GLU A 200 -33.48 -13.15 -17.86
C GLU A 200 -33.94 -11.71 -18.14
N LYS A 201 -34.30 -10.96 -17.10
CA LYS A 201 -34.69 -9.55 -17.21
C LYS A 201 -33.48 -8.62 -17.38
N ILE A 202 -32.36 -8.93 -16.72
CA ILE A 202 -31.14 -8.12 -16.73
C ILE A 202 -30.54 -8.06 -18.14
N VAL A 203 -30.48 -9.20 -18.84
CA VAL A 203 -29.86 -9.28 -20.18
C VAL A 203 -30.62 -8.51 -21.26
N GLN A 204 -31.90 -8.18 -21.01
CA GLN A 204 -32.72 -7.38 -21.93
C GLN A 204 -32.44 -5.88 -21.85
N LEU A 205 -31.80 -5.41 -20.78
CA LEU A 205 -31.53 -4.00 -20.56
C LEU A 205 -30.49 -3.45 -21.55
N GLU A 206 -30.68 -2.21 -21.99
CA GLU A 206 -29.71 -1.51 -22.83
C GLU A 206 -28.38 -1.28 -22.09
N GLN A 207 -28.44 -1.12 -20.75
CA GLN A 207 -27.27 -1.02 -19.89
C GLN A 207 -26.41 -2.28 -19.93
N TRP A 208 -27.05 -3.45 -20.00
CA TRP A 208 -26.36 -4.73 -20.16
C TRP A 208 -25.72 -4.85 -21.54
N LYS A 209 -26.50 -4.58 -22.60
CA LYS A 209 -26.07 -4.71 -24.01
C LYS A 209 -24.94 -3.77 -24.40
N ASN A 210 -24.85 -2.58 -23.78
CA ASN A 210 -23.82 -1.59 -24.10
C ASN A 210 -22.57 -1.68 -23.23
N ALA A 211 -22.64 -2.34 -22.07
CA ALA A 211 -21.50 -2.52 -21.21
C ALA A 211 -20.42 -3.39 -21.91
N LYS A 212 -19.15 -3.02 -21.72
CA LYS A 212 -18.00 -3.72 -22.32
C LYS A 212 -17.35 -4.70 -21.36
N GLU A 213 -17.52 -4.47 -20.06
CA GLU A 213 -16.96 -5.33 -19.02
C GLU A 213 -18.01 -5.78 -18.02
N PHE A 214 -18.00 -7.06 -17.69
CA PHE A 214 -18.91 -7.64 -16.71
C PHE A 214 -18.17 -8.51 -15.70
N LYS A 215 -18.46 -8.30 -14.41
CA LYS A 215 -18.01 -9.17 -13.32
C LYS A 215 -19.21 -9.62 -12.47
N LEU A 216 -19.39 -10.92 -12.31
CA LEU A 216 -20.31 -11.52 -11.36
C LEU A 216 -19.50 -12.14 -10.21
N ARG A 217 -19.79 -11.74 -8.98
CA ARG A 217 -19.11 -12.22 -7.77
C ARG A 217 -20.12 -12.81 -6.79
N LYS A 218 -19.76 -13.95 -6.18
CA LYS A 218 -20.57 -14.65 -5.16
C LYS A 218 -22.00 -15.04 -5.60
N PHE A 219 -22.27 -15.04 -6.91
CA PHE A 219 -23.46 -15.57 -7.54
C PHE A 219 -23.06 -16.61 -8.59
N TYR A 220 -23.93 -17.59 -8.85
CA TYR A 220 -23.88 -18.39 -10.06
C TYR A 220 -24.59 -17.68 -11.21
N ALA A 221 -23.91 -17.60 -12.35
CA ALA A 221 -24.49 -17.15 -13.60
C ALA A 221 -25.31 -18.30 -14.22
N GLU A 222 -26.62 -18.08 -14.37
CA GLU A 222 -27.48 -18.93 -15.18
C GLU A 222 -28.01 -18.10 -16.35
N THR A 223 -27.28 -18.12 -17.46
CA THR A 223 -27.65 -17.39 -18.68
C THR A 223 -27.03 -18.03 -19.91
N SER A 224 -27.61 -17.76 -21.09
CA SER A 224 -27.07 -18.25 -22.34
C SER A 224 -25.72 -17.59 -22.65
N ILE A 225 -24.78 -18.36 -23.21
CA ILE A 225 -23.47 -17.84 -23.63
C ILE A 225 -23.63 -16.72 -24.66
N GLY A 226 -24.66 -16.79 -25.52
CA GLY A 226 -24.97 -15.74 -26.50
C GLY A 226 -25.12 -14.35 -25.85
N SER A 227 -25.77 -14.29 -24.69
CA SER A 227 -25.98 -13.05 -23.92
C SER A 227 -24.72 -12.44 -23.31
N LEU A 228 -23.58 -13.13 -23.42
CA LEU A 228 -22.28 -12.72 -22.88
C LEU A 228 -21.26 -12.36 -23.96
N THR A 229 -21.56 -12.64 -25.24
CA THR A 229 -20.59 -12.53 -26.34
C THR A 229 -20.19 -11.10 -26.66
N HIS A 230 -21.03 -10.10 -26.38
CA HIS A 230 -20.73 -8.70 -26.67
C HIS A 230 -19.67 -8.09 -25.71
N PHE A 231 -19.41 -8.72 -24.56
CA PHE A 231 -18.44 -8.20 -23.61
C PHE A 231 -17.00 -8.35 -24.11
N ARG A 232 -16.22 -7.29 -23.96
CA ARG A 232 -14.77 -7.31 -24.15
C ARG A 232 -14.07 -8.10 -23.07
N ARG A 233 -14.52 -7.97 -21.82
CA ARG A 233 -13.95 -8.68 -20.66
C ARG A 233 -15.06 -9.19 -19.74
N ILE A 234 -15.01 -10.46 -19.39
CA ILE A 234 -16.02 -11.08 -18.54
C ILE A 234 -15.38 -11.96 -17.46
N THR A 235 -15.96 -11.90 -16.27
CA THR A 235 -15.64 -12.79 -15.15
C THR A 235 -16.93 -13.25 -14.50
N ILE A 236 -17.19 -14.55 -14.49
CA ILE A 236 -18.40 -15.13 -13.90
C ILE A 236 -18.05 -16.33 -13.02
N THR A 237 -19.02 -16.75 -12.21
CA THR A 237 -18.97 -18.02 -11.48
C THR A 237 -20.15 -18.87 -11.94
N VAL A 238 -19.96 -20.17 -12.15
CA VAL A 238 -21.02 -21.15 -12.48
C VAL A 238 -21.03 -22.27 -11.45
N ALA A 239 -22.17 -22.94 -11.25
CA ALA A 239 -22.25 -24.03 -10.28
C ALA A 239 -21.41 -25.24 -10.71
N GLU A 240 -21.48 -25.57 -11.99
CA GLU A 240 -20.86 -26.74 -12.59
C GLU A 240 -20.25 -26.42 -13.96
N MET A 241 -19.03 -26.90 -14.17
CA MET A 241 -18.30 -26.85 -15.42
C MET A 241 -18.09 -28.26 -15.99
N ILE A 242 -18.59 -28.48 -17.21
CA ILE A 242 -18.45 -29.74 -17.97
C ILE A 242 -17.78 -29.45 -19.31
N THR A 243 -17.18 -30.44 -19.96
CA THR A 243 -16.42 -30.29 -21.21
C THR A 243 -17.26 -29.64 -22.30
N GLU A 244 -18.54 -29.99 -22.41
CA GLU A 244 -19.45 -29.39 -23.39
C GLU A 244 -19.60 -27.89 -23.17
N LYS A 245 -19.73 -27.42 -21.92
CA LYS A 245 -19.80 -25.99 -21.60
C LYS A 245 -18.49 -25.28 -21.96
N VAL A 246 -17.34 -25.90 -21.68
CA VAL A 246 -16.02 -25.34 -22.05
C VAL A 246 -15.90 -25.21 -23.56
N LYS A 247 -16.30 -26.23 -24.36
CA LYS A 247 -16.27 -26.19 -25.83
C LYS A 247 -17.17 -25.08 -26.39
N VAL A 248 -18.35 -24.87 -25.81
CA VAL A 248 -19.23 -23.77 -26.24
C VAL A 248 -18.63 -22.41 -25.90
N LEU A 249 -18.02 -22.26 -24.72
CA LEU A 249 -17.33 -21.02 -24.31
C LEU A 249 -16.12 -20.72 -25.19
N GLU A 250 -15.28 -21.72 -25.47
CA GLU A 250 -14.13 -21.61 -26.39
C GLU A 250 -14.61 -21.18 -27.77
N SER A 251 -15.58 -21.90 -28.33
CA SER A 251 -16.14 -21.58 -29.65
C SER A 251 -16.73 -20.16 -29.69
N ALA A 252 -17.37 -19.71 -28.62
CA ALA A 252 -17.89 -18.36 -28.51
C ALA A 252 -16.77 -17.31 -28.43
N PHE A 253 -15.71 -17.59 -27.66
CA PHE A 253 -14.55 -16.71 -27.52
C PHE A 253 -13.82 -16.53 -28.86
N VAL A 254 -13.51 -17.63 -29.55
CA VAL A 254 -12.82 -17.60 -30.86
C VAL A 254 -13.64 -16.89 -31.93
N ARG A 255 -14.97 -17.08 -31.94
CA ARG A 255 -15.87 -16.42 -32.90
C ARG A 255 -16.12 -14.94 -32.62
N THR A 256 -15.71 -14.43 -31.45
CA THR A 256 -16.02 -13.06 -31.03
C THR A 256 -14.74 -12.22 -30.90
N PRO A 257 -14.29 -11.53 -31.96
CA PRO A 257 -13.01 -10.81 -31.96
C PRO A 257 -12.93 -9.68 -30.93
N THR A 258 -14.07 -9.19 -30.46
CA THR A 258 -14.15 -8.14 -29.44
C THR A 258 -13.86 -8.68 -28.04
N MET A 259 -14.07 -9.97 -27.79
CA MET A 259 -13.81 -10.61 -26.50
C MET A 259 -12.31 -10.85 -26.34
N GLN A 260 -11.73 -10.22 -25.32
CA GLN A 260 -10.30 -10.28 -25.03
C GLN A 260 -9.99 -11.08 -23.77
N TYR A 261 -10.98 -11.27 -22.89
CA TYR A 261 -10.80 -11.95 -21.62
C TYR A 261 -12.08 -12.61 -21.13
N LEU A 262 -12.01 -13.91 -20.84
CA LEU A 262 -13.07 -14.70 -20.24
C LEU A 262 -12.48 -15.50 -19.07
N LYS A 263 -12.96 -15.22 -17.86
CA LYS A 263 -12.67 -16.03 -16.67
C LYS A 263 -13.96 -16.64 -16.15
N VAL A 264 -13.97 -17.95 -15.97
CA VAL A 264 -15.09 -18.66 -15.35
C VAL A 264 -14.59 -19.39 -14.12
N ARG A 265 -15.15 -19.06 -12.96
CA ARG A 265 -15.00 -19.87 -11.74
C ARG A 265 -16.09 -20.92 -11.70
N TYR A 266 -15.82 -22.06 -11.10
CA TYR A 266 -16.79 -23.12 -10.92
C TYR A 266 -16.66 -23.72 -9.51
N THR A 267 -17.75 -24.29 -9.00
CA THR A 267 -17.73 -25.02 -7.72
C THR A 267 -17.51 -26.51 -7.95
N HIS A 268 -18.07 -27.05 -9.03
CA HIS A 268 -17.87 -28.44 -9.43
C HIS A 268 -17.36 -28.49 -10.87
N CYS A 269 -16.40 -29.36 -11.13
CA CYS A 269 -15.91 -29.67 -12.46
C CYS A 269 -16.01 -31.17 -12.69
N GLU A 270 -16.30 -31.59 -13.93
CA GLU A 270 -16.01 -32.96 -14.32
C GLU A 270 -14.51 -33.27 -14.26
N SER A 271 -14.13 -34.55 -14.32
CA SER A 271 -12.73 -34.96 -14.14
C SER A 271 -11.78 -34.21 -15.10
N ASP A 272 -10.64 -33.81 -14.56
CA ASP A 272 -9.58 -33.15 -15.32
C ASP A 272 -9.18 -33.96 -16.57
N GLU A 273 -9.30 -35.29 -16.52
CA GLU A 273 -9.02 -36.20 -17.63
C GLU A 273 -9.87 -35.90 -18.88
N ASN A 274 -11.15 -35.57 -18.74
CA ASN A 274 -12.04 -35.29 -19.88
C ASN A 274 -11.70 -33.95 -20.56
N ILE A 275 -11.38 -32.94 -19.75
CA ILE A 275 -10.95 -31.63 -20.23
C ILE A 275 -9.57 -31.76 -20.89
N ILE A 276 -8.62 -32.46 -20.26
CA ILE A 276 -7.28 -32.74 -20.81
C ILE A 276 -7.40 -33.52 -22.12
N PHE A 277 -8.28 -34.52 -22.20
CA PHE A 277 -8.52 -35.28 -23.42
C PHE A 277 -9.05 -34.37 -24.54
N SER A 278 -9.92 -33.42 -24.23
CA SER A 278 -10.54 -32.54 -25.22
C SER A 278 -9.66 -31.35 -25.65
N PHE A 279 -8.86 -30.80 -24.75
CA PHE A 279 -8.11 -29.55 -24.94
C PHE A 279 -6.59 -29.73 -24.92
N GLY A 280 -6.10 -30.95 -24.66
CA GLY A 280 -4.70 -31.26 -24.47
C GLY A 280 -4.19 -30.94 -23.07
N GLN A 281 -2.90 -31.18 -22.84
CA GLN A 281 -2.25 -30.88 -21.56
C GLN A 281 -2.22 -29.37 -21.33
N PRO A 282 -2.79 -28.86 -20.22
CA PRO A 282 -2.73 -27.44 -19.92
C PRO A 282 -1.28 -27.02 -19.68
N THR A 283 -0.93 -25.82 -20.13
CA THR A 283 0.26 -25.16 -19.59
C THR A 283 -0.07 -24.77 -18.16
N ASN A 284 0.62 -25.36 -17.19
CA ASN A 284 0.43 -25.07 -15.77
C ASN A 284 0.89 -23.65 -15.43
N ILE A 285 0.08 -22.66 -15.78
CA ILE A 285 0.13 -21.32 -15.19
C ILE A 285 -0.63 -21.44 -13.87
N ARG A 286 -0.02 -22.12 -12.88
CA ARG A 286 -0.56 -22.08 -11.51
C ARG A 286 -0.70 -20.60 -11.15
N LEU A 287 -1.91 -20.13 -10.85
CA LEU A 287 -2.04 -19.03 -9.90
C LEU A 287 -1.41 -19.61 -8.62
N GLN A 288 -0.16 -19.24 -8.33
CA GLN A 288 0.76 -20.09 -7.56
C GLN A 288 0.33 -20.29 -6.09
N PHE A 289 -0.73 -19.60 -5.65
CA PHE A 289 -1.47 -19.91 -4.43
C PHE A 289 -2.50 -21.03 -4.68
N GLY A 290 -2.12 -22.28 -4.43
CA GLY A 290 -3.03 -23.43 -4.51
C GLY A 290 -4.32 -23.24 -3.69
N GLU A 291 -5.34 -24.07 -3.94
CA GLU A 291 -6.64 -24.01 -3.24
C GLU A 291 -6.51 -24.05 -1.70
N SER A 292 -5.40 -24.57 -1.19
CA SER A 292 -5.07 -24.73 0.23
C SER A 292 -4.09 -23.68 0.81
N SER A 293 -3.79 -22.57 0.13
CA SER A 293 -2.86 -21.59 0.69
C SER A 293 -3.44 -20.90 1.94
N ARG A 294 -2.73 -20.90 3.06
CA ARG A 294 -3.12 -20.21 4.31
C ARG A 294 -3.46 -18.73 4.10
N LEU A 295 -2.82 -18.07 3.12
CA LEU A 295 -3.17 -16.72 2.67
C LEU A 295 -4.66 -16.50 2.34
N ARG A 296 -5.39 -17.53 1.88
CA ARG A 296 -6.85 -17.43 1.65
C ARG A 296 -7.61 -17.38 2.97
N GLU A 297 -7.13 -18.09 3.97
CA GLU A 297 -7.71 -18.06 5.30
C GLU A 297 -7.40 -16.74 5.99
N THR A 298 -6.16 -16.26 5.95
CA THR A 298 -5.74 -15.01 6.60
C THR A 298 -6.29 -13.78 5.89
N TYR A 299 -6.37 -13.82 4.55
CA TYR A 299 -6.90 -12.75 3.71
C TYR A 299 -8.00 -13.28 2.76
N PRO A 300 -9.26 -13.38 3.21
CA PRO A 300 -10.37 -13.93 2.40
C PRO A 300 -10.66 -13.14 1.10
N ASP A 301 -10.23 -11.88 1.06
CA ASP A 301 -10.34 -11.00 -0.10
C ASP A 301 -9.16 -11.14 -1.08
N PHE A 302 -8.20 -12.03 -0.79
CA PHE A 302 -7.00 -12.23 -1.59
C PHE A 302 -7.32 -12.72 -2.99
N GLU A 303 -8.28 -13.63 -3.17
CA GLU A 303 -8.71 -14.03 -4.51
C GLU A 303 -9.27 -12.84 -5.30
N ASN A 304 -10.16 -12.05 -4.70
CA ASN A 304 -10.68 -10.84 -5.34
C ASN A 304 -9.57 -9.83 -5.69
N PHE A 305 -8.50 -9.79 -4.88
CA PHE A 305 -7.32 -8.99 -5.12
C PHE A 305 -6.50 -9.53 -6.30
N LEU A 306 -6.19 -10.83 -6.31
CA LEU A 306 -5.50 -11.53 -7.40
C LEU A 306 -6.28 -11.44 -8.72
N ASP A 307 -7.61 -11.51 -8.66
CA ASP A 307 -8.54 -11.40 -9.80
C ASP A 307 -8.51 -10.05 -10.52
N ASP A 308 -8.00 -9.01 -9.85
CA ASP A 308 -7.81 -7.71 -10.49
C ASP A 308 -6.49 -7.63 -11.28
N PHE A 309 -5.64 -8.65 -11.21
CA PHE A 309 -4.37 -8.73 -11.93
C PHE A 309 -4.42 -9.80 -13.04
N ASN A 310 -4.14 -9.41 -14.28
CA ASN A 310 -4.13 -10.30 -15.45
C ASN A 310 -2.72 -10.85 -15.77
N ALA A 311 -1.80 -10.85 -14.81
CA ALA A 311 -0.38 -11.11 -15.04
C ALA A 311 0.20 -11.95 -13.87
N PRO A 312 1.37 -12.60 -14.06
CA PRO A 312 2.13 -13.13 -12.93
C PRO A 312 2.30 -12.05 -11.86
N LEU A 313 2.36 -12.48 -10.61
CA LEU A 313 2.48 -11.59 -9.46
C LEU A 313 3.87 -11.00 -9.42
N HIS A 314 4.01 -9.73 -9.80
CA HIS A 314 5.26 -9.01 -9.67
C HIS A 314 5.38 -8.46 -8.26
N LEU A 315 6.10 -9.17 -7.39
CA LEU A 315 6.50 -8.66 -6.08
C LEU A 315 7.68 -7.70 -6.26
N THR A 316 7.59 -6.52 -5.66
CA THR A 316 8.69 -5.53 -5.68
C THR A 316 9.26 -5.30 -4.30
N VAL A 317 8.41 -5.30 -3.27
CA VAL A 317 8.79 -5.00 -1.89
C VAL A 317 8.14 -6.00 -0.94
N LEU A 318 8.95 -6.57 -0.05
CA LEU A 318 8.51 -7.19 1.19
C LEU A 318 9.26 -6.50 2.34
N ASP A 319 8.56 -5.64 3.07
CA ASP A 319 9.09 -4.95 4.25
C ASP A 319 8.39 -5.48 5.49
N ILE A 320 9.14 -6.16 6.35
CA ILE A 320 8.69 -6.77 7.60
C ILE A 320 9.13 -5.88 8.75
N ARG A 321 8.18 -5.50 9.60
CA ARG A 321 8.40 -4.73 10.82
C ARG A 321 7.99 -5.55 12.03
N VAL A 322 8.93 -5.87 12.90
CA VAL A 322 8.62 -6.53 14.17
C VAL A 322 8.30 -5.47 15.22
N GLU A 323 7.18 -5.65 15.91
CA GLU A 323 6.71 -4.83 17.01
C GLU A 323 6.61 -5.69 18.29
N PRO A 324 6.56 -5.12 19.50
CA PRO A 324 6.55 -5.89 20.75
C PRO A 324 5.53 -7.03 20.83
N ASN A 325 4.37 -6.87 20.19
CA ASN A 325 3.26 -7.84 20.29
C ASN A 325 2.90 -8.47 18.93
N GLY A 326 3.72 -8.28 17.89
CA GLY A 326 3.34 -8.70 16.56
C GLY A 326 4.35 -8.43 15.46
N VAL A 327 4.01 -8.87 14.25
CA VAL A 327 4.74 -8.57 13.02
C VAL A 327 3.81 -7.83 12.08
N CYS A 328 4.24 -6.67 11.61
CA CYS A 328 3.58 -5.92 10.54
C CYS A 328 4.36 -6.08 9.25
N SER A 329 3.69 -5.96 8.12
CA SER A 329 4.32 -6.06 6.81
C SER A 329 3.72 -5.12 5.79
N GLN A 330 4.55 -4.64 4.88
CA GLN A 330 4.15 -3.91 3.69
C GLN A 330 4.62 -4.67 2.45
N ILE A 331 3.66 -5.16 1.67
CA ILE A 331 3.89 -6.02 0.52
C ILE A 331 3.46 -5.28 -0.74
N HIS A 332 4.38 -5.06 -1.69
CA HIS A 332 4.08 -4.35 -2.93
C HIS A 332 3.95 -5.36 -4.07
N LEU A 333 2.71 -5.62 -4.48
CA LEU A 333 2.36 -6.57 -5.52
C LEU A 333 1.69 -5.83 -6.69
N ASN A 334 2.29 -5.92 -7.88
CA ASN A 334 1.74 -5.35 -9.11
C ASN A 334 1.36 -3.85 -8.98
N GLY A 335 2.20 -3.07 -8.29
CA GLY A 335 1.98 -1.63 -8.06
C GLY A 335 0.91 -1.29 -7.01
N LYS A 336 0.36 -2.28 -6.30
CA LYS A 336 -0.50 -2.06 -5.12
C LYS A 336 0.26 -2.38 -3.84
N ILE A 337 -0.04 -1.62 -2.81
CA ILE A 337 0.49 -1.84 -1.46
C ILE A 337 -0.56 -2.60 -0.65
N ILE A 338 -0.15 -3.74 -0.10
CA ILE A 338 -0.89 -4.50 0.89
C ILE A 338 -0.17 -4.31 2.21
N GLN A 339 -0.93 -4.02 3.26
CA GLN A 339 -0.41 -4.05 4.62
C GLN A 339 -1.09 -5.19 5.37
N MET A 340 -0.29 -6.03 6.02
CA MET A 340 -0.76 -7.13 6.86
C MET A 340 -0.07 -7.07 8.22
N ASP A 341 -0.86 -7.11 9.29
CA ASP A 341 -0.37 -7.14 10.66
C ASP A 341 -0.80 -8.45 11.32
N TYR A 342 0.10 -9.07 12.07
CA TYR A 342 -0.07 -10.35 12.76
C TYR A 342 0.24 -10.12 14.24
N PHE A 343 -0.77 -10.16 15.09
CA PHE A 343 -0.61 -9.93 16.53
C PHE A 343 -1.01 -11.17 17.31
N GLN A 344 -0.28 -11.45 18.40
CA GLN A 344 -0.68 -12.49 19.32
C GLN A 344 -1.88 -12.01 20.17
N ASP A 345 -2.97 -12.76 20.12
CA ASP A 345 -4.16 -12.63 20.98
C ASP A 345 -4.18 -13.78 22.00
N SER A 346 -4.96 -13.63 23.08
CA SER A 346 -5.10 -14.68 24.10
C SER A 346 -5.66 -16.00 23.57
N ARG A 347 -6.33 -15.97 22.40
CA ARG A 347 -6.93 -17.13 21.75
C ARG A 347 -6.14 -17.66 20.55
N GLY A 348 -5.10 -16.97 20.08
CA GLY A 348 -4.36 -17.34 18.87
C GLY A 348 -3.82 -16.13 18.11
N CYS A 349 -3.73 -16.21 16.79
CA CYS A 349 -3.18 -15.15 15.95
C CYS A 349 -4.29 -14.23 15.40
N LEU A 350 -4.26 -12.95 15.75
CA LEU A 350 -5.08 -11.92 15.13
C LEU A 350 -4.39 -11.37 13.90
N VAL A 351 -4.87 -11.75 12.72
CA VAL A 351 -4.41 -11.20 11.45
C VAL A 351 -5.27 -10.00 11.07
N SER A 352 -4.65 -8.89 10.72
CA SER A 352 -5.29 -7.69 10.21
C SER A 352 -4.72 -7.34 8.85
N TRP A 353 -5.54 -6.87 7.93
CA TRP A 353 -5.08 -6.37 6.64
C TRP A 353 -5.78 -5.07 6.27
N TYR A 354 -5.13 -4.27 5.43
CA TYR A 354 -5.64 -2.98 5.00
C TYR A 354 -5.95 -2.99 3.51
N LYS A 355 -7.19 -2.66 3.16
CA LYS A 355 -7.61 -2.45 1.77
C LYS A 355 -8.21 -1.07 1.64
N ASN A 356 -7.56 -0.18 0.87
CA ASN A 356 -7.97 1.23 0.73
C ASN A 356 -8.14 1.93 2.10
N SER A 357 -7.19 1.75 3.02
CA SER A 357 -7.22 2.31 4.39
C SER A 357 -8.35 1.80 5.28
N ILE A 358 -9.00 0.69 4.91
CA ILE A 358 -9.94 -0.01 5.77
C ILE A 358 -9.24 -1.22 6.37
N LYS A 359 -9.11 -1.23 7.70
CA LYS A 359 -8.60 -2.36 8.47
C LYS A 359 -9.69 -3.43 8.55
N THR A 360 -9.35 -4.67 8.26
CA THR A 360 -10.20 -5.84 8.49
C THR A 360 -9.36 -6.88 9.20
N ASN A 361 -9.98 -7.64 10.11
CA ASN A 361 -9.26 -8.54 10.99
C ASN A 361 -9.91 -9.92 10.95
N LYS A 362 -9.12 -10.96 11.19
CA LYS A 362 -9.56 -12.33 11.42
C LYS A 362 -8.72 -12.95 12.53
N LEU A 363 -9.37 -13.63 13.47
CA LEU A 363 -8.69 -14.43 14.47
C LEU A 363 -8.51 -15.86 13.94
N LEU A 364 -7.29 -16.36 14.02
CA LEU A 364 -6.96 -17.77 13.86
C LEU A 364 -6.72 -18.36 15.24
N GLU A 365 -7.68 -19.15 15.73
CA GLU A 365 -7.62 -19.75 17.06
C GLU A 365 -6.48 -20.77 17.16
N GLU A 366 -5.83 -20.83 18.32
CA GLU A 366 -4.74 -21.77 18.65
C GLU A 366 -3.50 -21.69 17.74
N MET A 367 -3.39 -20.63 16.93
CA MET A 367 -2.24 -20.40 16.03
C MET A 367 -1.23 -19.43 16.64
N ASP A 368 0.06 -19.74 16.47
CA ASP A 368 1.17 -18.82 16.75
C ASP A 368 1.29 -17.77 15.65
N PHE A 369 1.45 -16.50 16.02
CA PHE A 369 1.48 -15.41 15.06
C PHE A 369 2.74 -15.37 14.18
N LEU A 370 3.89 -15.84 14.65
CA LEU A 370 5.12 -15.88 13.86
C LEU A 370 5.02 -16.97 12.79
N GLU A 371 4.53 -18.15 13.16
CA GLU A 371 4.26 -19.22 12.17
C GLU A 371 3.31 -18.73 11.08
N VAL A 372 2.19 -18.11 11.46
CA VAL A 372 1.22 -17.58 10.49
C VAL A 372 1.85 -16.50 9.60
N ALA A 373 2.58 -15.55 10.18
CA ALA A 373 3.19 -14.45 9.42
C ALA A 373 4.22 -14.95 8.40
N PHE A 374 5.15 -15.81 8.84
CA PHE A 374 6.22 -16.28 7.98
C PHE A 374 5.78 -17.33 6.96
N GLU A 375 4.76 -18.14 7.25
CA GLU A 375 4.11 -18.98 6.22
C GLU A 375 3.45 -18.12 5.12
N ASP A 376 2.79 -17.03 5.51
CA ASP A 376 2.19 -16.10 4.55
C ASP A 376 3.27 -15.39 3.71
N PHE A 377 4.37 -14.95 4.33
CA PHE A 377 5.51 -14.34 3.60
C PHE A 377 6.18 -15.33 2.65
N GLU A 378 6.37 -16.58 3.08
CA GLU A 378 6.91 -17.66 2.24
C GLU A 378 6.00 -17.91 1.04
N ALA A 379 4.69 -17.97 1.27
CA ALA A 379 3.73 -18.14 0.20
C ALA A 379 3.76 -16.95 -0.77
N VAL A 380 3.87 -15.70 -0.29
CA VAL A 380 4.00 -14.53 -1.18
C VAL A 380 5.29 -14.60 -2.01
N LEU A 381 6.41 -14.94 -1.40
CA LEU A 381 7.72 -15.02 -2.04
C LEU A 381 7.80 -16.13 -3.10
N LYS A 382 7.36 -17.35 -2.76
CA LYS A 382 7.31 -18.48 -3.71
C LYS A 382 6.45 -18.19 -4.93
N ASN A 383 5.46 -17.31 -4.77
CA ASN A 383 4.45 -17.05 -5.77
C ASN A 383 4.70 -15.76 -6.60
N SER A 384 5.90 -15.18 -6.47
CA SER A 384 6.28 -13.91 -7.09
C SER A 384 7.12 -14.03 -8.38
N GLY A 385 7.30 -15.24 -8.91
CA GLY A 385 8.13 -15.49 -10.11
C GLY A 385 9.65 -15.37 -9.84
N GLU A 386 10.47 -15.48 -10.90
CA GLU A 386 11.95 -15.37 -10.83
C GLU A 386 12.47 -13.92 -10.93
N GLU A 387 11.62 -12.93 -10.66
CA GLU A 387 11.95 -11.51 -10.82
C GLU A 387 12.80 -10.97 -9.66
N VAL A 388 13.51 -9.86 -9.92
CA VAL A 388 14.39 -9.23 -8.94
C VAL A 388 13.58 -8.32 -8.03
N LEU A 389 13.58 -8.58 -6.73
CA LEU A 389 12.95 -7.73 -5.71
C LEU A 389 13.67 -6.39 -5.62
N ASP A 390 12.91 -5.30 -5.56
CA ASP A 390 13.48 -3.97 -5.31
C ASP A 390 13.93 -3.85 -3.85
N VAL A 391 13.11 -4.32 -2.91
CA VAL A 391 13.41 -4.26 -1.47
C VAL A 391 12.97 -5.54 -0.76
N LEU A 392 13.88 -6.11 0.04
CA LEU A 392 13.56 -7.13 1.04
C LEU A 392 14.09 -6.64 2.39
N ALA A 393 13.19 -6.44 3.35
CA ALA A 393 13.52 -5.84 4.62
C ALA A 393 12.92 -6.59 5.82
N MET A 394 13.68 -6.67 6.91
CA MET A 394 13.16 -7.05 8.23
C MET A 394 13.77 -6.14 9.31
N ASN A 395 12.96 -5.24 9.87
CA ASN A 395 13.40 -4.24 10.84
C ASN A 395 12.62 -4.37 12.15
N PHE A 396 13.24 -3.97 13.27
CA PHE A 396 12.61 -4.00 14.59
C PHE A 396 12.19 -2.60 15.04
N HIS A 397 10.98 -2.47 15.59
CA HIS A 397 10.40 -1.22 16.08
C HIS A 397 10.05 -1.32 17.56
N PHE A 398 11.07 -1.50 18.39
CA PHE A 398 10.93 -1.52 19.84
C PHE A 398 11.10 -0.11 20.40
N ASN A 399 10.10 0.37 21.16
CA ASN A 399 10.20 1.61 21.93
C ASN A 399 10.51 1.25 23.37
N ILE A 400 11.79 1.10 23.71
CA ILE A 400 12.18 0.74 25.08
C ILE A 400 12.38 2.02 25.89
N THR A 401 11.61 2.15 26.98
CA THR A 401 11.78 3.18 28.03
C THR A 401 12.62 2.64 29.17
N GLU A 402 13.39 3.50 29.84
CA GLU A 402 14.55 3.17 30.69
C GLU A 402 14.30 2.28 31.93
N ASP A 403 13.07 1.86 32.22
CA ASP A 403 12.66 1.34 33.54
C ASP A 403 12.22 -0.15 33.59
N ASN A 404 12.17 -0.90 32.47
CA ASN A 404 11.59 -2.27 32.46
C ASN A 404 12.54 -3.37 31.93
N THR A 405 13.36 -3.95 32.80
CA THR A 405 14.33 -5.00 32.42
C THR A 405 13.70 -6.35 32.00
N GLU A 406 12.51 -6.69 32.50
CA GLU A 406 11.81 -7.93 32.09
C GLU A 406 11.24 -7.83 30.67
N GLU A 407 10.85 -6.63 30.24
CA GLU A 407 10.32 -6.38 28.89
C GLU A 407 11.44 -6.54 27.84
N ASP A 408 12.67 -6.16 28.18
CA ASP A 408 13.85 -6.29 27.32
C ASP A 408 14.18 -7.76 26.97
N ASP A 409 14.15 -8.67 27.95
CA ASP A 409 14.44 -10.10 27.73
C ASP A 409 13.40 -10.73 26.79
N THR A 410 12.11 -10.39 26.94
CA THR A 410 11.04 -10.90 26.06
C THR A 410 11.15 -10.38 24.63
N LEU A 411 11.57 -9.12 24.45
CA LEU A 411 11.79 -8.51 23.14
C LEU A 411 13.02 -9.10 22.45
N SER A 412 14.06 -9.43 23.20
CA SER A 412 15.22 -10.17 22.69
C SER A 412 14.81 -11.54 22.16
N GLU A 413 14.06 -12.31 22.96
CA GLU A 413 13.59 -13.64 22.55
C GLU A 413 12.70 -13.57 21.29
N LEU A 414 11.82 -12.57 21.22
CA LEU A 414 11.00 -12.33 20.03
C LEU A 414 11.84 -12.01 18.79
N ALA A 415 12.86 -11.15 18.94
CA ALA A 415 13.74 -10.78 17.84
C ALA A 415 14.56 -11.98 17.33
N ASP A 416 15.04 -12.84 18.22
CA ASP A 416 15.76 -14.06 17.87
C ASP A 416 14.86 -15.07 17.16
N LYS A 417 13.62 -15.25 17.64
CA LYS A 417 12.60 -16.06 16.94
C LYS A 417 12.33 -15.50 15.54
N CYS A 418 12.09 -14.19 15.40
CA CYS A 418 11.89 -13.57 14.09
C CYS A 418 13.09 -13.78 13.15
N HIS A 419 14.31 -13.68 13.68
CA HIS A 419 15.52 -13.97 12.92
C HIS A 419 15.55 -15.44 12.44
N GLU A 420 15.24 -16.40 13.30
CA GLU A 420 15.20 -17.82 12.93
C GLU A 420 14.20 -18.09 11.79
N HIS A 421 12.99 -17.54 11.89
CA HIS A 421 11.98 -17.65 10.85
C HIS A 421 12.41 -16.97 9.54
N PHE A 422 13.02 -15.79 9.61
CA PHE A 422 13.50 -15.08 8.43
C PHE A 422 14.70 -15.79 7.77
N SER A 423 15.61 -16.35 8.55
CA SER A 423 16.70 -17.19 8.05
C SER A 423 16.15 -18.43 7.32
N ARG A 424 15.15 -19.11 7.93
CA ARG A 424 14.48 -20.26 7.30
C ARG A 424 13.80 -19.86 6.00
N LEU A 425 13.13 -18.71 5.97
CA LEU A 425 12.51 -18.12 4.80
C LEU A 425 13.52 -17.90 3.67
N LEU A 426 14.68 -17.28 3.98
CA LEU A 426 15.73 -17.03 3.00
C LEU A 426 16.39 -18.31 2.47
N LYS A 427 16.47 -19.39 3.27
CA LYS A 427 17.03 -20.68 2.86
C LYS A 427 16.17 -21.44 1.85
N THR A 428 14.91 -21.05 1.66
CA THR A 428 13.97 -21.77 0.77
C THR A 428 14.36 -21.71 -0.71
N GLN A 429 15.03 -20.64 -1.14
CA GLN A 429 15.52 -20.45 -2.50
C GLN A 429 16.54 -19.30 -2.53
N ASN A 430 17.26 -19.15 -3.65
CA ASN A 430 18.19 -18.03 -3.81
C ASN A 430 17.43 -16.77 -4.28
N TYR A 431 17.39 -15.73 -3.44
CA TYR A 431 16.62 -14.53 -3.71
C TYR A 431 17.44 -13.46 -4.44
N LYS A 432 16.90 -12.95 -5.55
CA LYS A 432 17.46 -11.80 -6.28
C LYS A 432 16.89 -10.51 -5.70
N VAL A 433 17.73 -9.73 -5.02
CA VAL A 433 17.31 -8.52 -4.30
C VAL A 433 18.22 -7.35 -4.66
N LYS A 434 17.65 -6.16 -4.96
CA LYS A 434 18.43 -4.91 -5.19
C LYS A 434 18.79 -4.20 -3.88
N SER A 435 17.86 -4.14 -2.93
CA SER A 435 18.04 -3.52 -1.62
C SER A 435 17.70 -4.49 -0.49
N PHE A 436 18.67 -4.79 0.36
CA PHE A 436 18.48 -5.65 1.52
C PHE A 436 18.66 -4.86 2.81
N GLU A 437 17.64 -4.87 3.67
CA GLU A 437 17.65 -4.14 4.93
C GLU A 437 17.34 -5.08 6.09
N VAL A 438 18.21 -5.14 7.10
CA VAL A 438 17.98 -6.04 8.23
C VAL A 438 18.38 -5.44 9.56
N ALA A 439 17.52 -5.65 10.56
CA ALA A 439 17.85 -5.50 11.95
C ALA A 439 18.37 -6.82 12.54
N VAL A 440 19.48 -6.76 13.27
CA VAL A 440 20.12 -7.92 13.91
C VAL A 440 20.29 -7.72 15.41
N THR A 441 20.14 -8.81 16.17
CA THR A 441 20.41 -8.87 17.62
C THR A 441 21.83 -9.33 17.92
N HIS A 442 22.40 -10.15 17.03
CA HIS A 442 23.74 -10.70 17.17
C HIS A 442 24.55 -10.48 15.89
N ARG A 443 25.87 -10.27 16.04
CA ARG A 443 26.78 -9.95 14.92
C ARG A 443 26.94 -11.06 13.87
N ASP A 444 26.75 -12.32 14.24
CA ASP A 444 26.92 -13.50 13.38
C ASP A 444 25.73 -13.74 12.44
N GLN A 445 24.55 -13.24 12.79
CA GLN A 445 23.32 -13.29 12.01
C GLN A 445 23.46 -12.70 10.60
N VAL A 446 24.29 -11.66 10.42
CA VAL A 446 24.41 -10.95 9.15
C VAL A 446 24.94 -11.86 8.04
N LEU A 447 26.02 -12.61 8.32
CA LEU A 447 26.65 -13.48 7.31
C LEU A 447 25.72 -14.63 6.92
N GLU A 448 24.98 -15.18 7.87
CA GLU A 448 24.00 -16.23 7.62
C GLU A 448 22.93 -15.76 6.62
N LEU A 449 22.33 -14.58 6.84
CA LEU A 449 21.30 -14.06 5.95
C LEU A 449 21.84 -13.73 4.56
N LEU A 450 22.99 -13.06 4.49
CA LEU A 450 23.60 -12.65 3.23
C LEU A 450 24.03 -13.82 2.34
N THR A 451 24.35 -14.99 2.92
CA THR A 451 24.74 -16.19 2.16
C THR A 451 23.61 -16.75 1.30
N ASN A 452 22.35 -16.41 1.61
CA ASN A 452 21.16 -16.90 0.90
C ASN A 452 20.65 -15.94 -0.20
N LEU A 453 21.43 -14.90 -0.55
CA LEU A 453 21.07 -13.90 -1.57
C LEU A 453 21.91 -14.05 -2.84
N ASP A 454 21.34 -13.68 -3.99
CA ASP A 454 22.06 -13.64 -5.26
C ASP A 454 23.08 -12.49 -5.24
N PRO A 455 24.40 -12.78 -5.36
CA PRO A 455 25.44 -11.78 -5.23
C PRO A 455 25.46 -10.76 -6.38
N ASN A 456 24.81 -11.04 -7.50
CA ASN A 456 24.87 -10.18 -8.70
C ASN A 456 23.79 -9.08 -8.71
N CYS A 457 22.80 -9.16 -7.83
CA CYS A 457 21.66 -8.25 -7.82
C CYS A 457 21.77 -7.13 -6.77
N LEU A 458 22.47 -7.37 -5.66
CA LEU A 458 22.48 -6.50 -4.50
C LEU A 458 23.26 -5.20 -4.75
N LYS A 459 22.56 -4.07 -4.65
CA LYS A 459 23.12 -2.72 -4.81
C LYS A 459 23.16 -1.95 -3.51
N ASN A 460 22.17 -2.13 -2.65
CA ASN A 460 22.06 -1.42 -1.39
C ASN A 460 21.99 -2.42 -0.23
N LEU A 461 22.85 -2.23 0.77
CA LEU A 461 22.87 -3.03 1.99
C LEU A 461 22.71 -2.12 3.20
N LYS A 462 21.67 -2.38 4.00
CA LYS A 462 21.44 -1.71 5.27
C LYS A 462 21.40 -2.73 6.41
N ILE A 463 22.26 -2.53 7.40
CA ILE A 463 22.33 -3.35 8.61
C ILE A 463 22.15 -2.44 9.80
N THR A 464 21.23 -2.80 10.69
CA THR A 464 20.96 -2.03 11.90
C THR A 464 21.03 -2.93 13.12
N GLY A 465 21.81 -2.57 14.12
CA GLY A 465 21.72 -3.22 15.42
C GLY A 465 20.36 -2.92 16.08
N ALA A 466 19.71 -3.94 16.63
CA ALA A 466 18.43 -3.85 17.31
C ALA A 466 18.49 -2.91 18.52
N LYS A 467 18.09 -1.65 18.34
CA LYS A 467 18.15 -0.62 19.37
C LYS A 467 17.11 -0.91 20.46
N GLY A 468 17.57 -1.21 21.67
CA GLY A 468 16.74 -1.56 22.82
C GLY A 468 16.94 -3.01 23.29
N VAL A 469 17.12 -3.98 22.38
CA VAL A 469 17.49 -5.36 22.75
C VAL A 469 18.94 -5.43 23.24
N MET A 470 19.83 -4.67 22.61
CA MET A 470 21.21 -4.51 23.10
C MET A 470 21.21 -3.63 24.35
N LYS A 471 21.89 -4.09 25.42
CA LYS A 471 22.03 -3.36 26.68
C LYS A 471 22.49 -1.92 26.43
N LYS A 472 21.85 -0.96 27.10
CA LYS A 472 22.12 0.48 26.94
C LYS A 472 23.60 0.80 27.18
N GLY A 473 24.32 1.15 26.11
CA GLY A 473 25.74 1.49 26.15
C GLY A 473 26.67 0.45 25.49
N ASP A 474 26.19 -0.76 25.25
CA ASP A 474 26.94 -1.84 24.60
C ASP A 474 26.54 -1.93 23.12
N ILE A 475 27.04 -0.98 22.31
CA ILE A 475 27.00 -1.14 20.85
C ILE A 475 28.05 -2.20 20.49
N GLU A 476 27.61 -3.31 19.89
CA GLU A 476 28.50 -4.38 19.46
C GLU A 476 29.34 -4.01 18.23
N GLU A 477 30.45 -4.70 18.06
CA GLU A 477 31.30 -4.59 16.87
C GLU A 477 30.95 -5.70 15.87
N LEU A 478 30.57 -5.28 14.66
CA LEU A 478 30.28 -6.16 13.54
C LEU A 478 31.58 -6.56 12.83
N GLU A 479 31.76 -7.86 12.60
CA GLU A 479 32.88 -8.42 11.84
C GLU A 479 32.67 -8.21 10.32
N ILE A 480 32.86 -6.97 9.86
CA ILE A 480 32.62 -6.57 8.48
C ILE A 480 33.58 -7.23 7.47
N ASP A 481 34.75 -7.70 7.91
CA ASP A 481 35.73 -8.41 7.07
C ASP A 481 35.14 -9.64 6.39
N GLY A 482 34.22 -10.34 7.05
CA GLY A 482 33.49 -11.46 6.46
C GLY A 482 32.64 -11.02 5.27
N ILE A 483 31.96 -9.88 5.41
CA ILE A 483 31.09 -9.29 4.38
C ILE A 483 31.92 -8.78 3.20
N ILE A 484 33.05 -8.12 3.47
CA ILE A 484 33.96 -7.58 2.45
C ILE A 484 34.50 -8.68 1.52
N ARG A 485 34.68 -9.90 2.04
CA ARG A 485 35.17 -11.05 1.26
C ARG A 485 34.09 -11.68 0.38
N MET A 486 32.81 -11.35 0.57
CA MET A 486 31.71 -11.93 -0.20
C MET A 486 31.68 -11.38 -1.63
N GLU A 487 31.17 -12.17 -2.57
CA GLU A 487 31.03 -11.76 -3.96
C GLU A 487 30.09 -10.55 -4.12
N LEU A 488 29.02 -10.49 -3.30
CA LEU A 488 28.06 -9.39 -3.28
C LEU A 488 28.70 -8.03 -2.99
N TRP A 489 29.80 -7.98 -2.23
CA TRP A 489 30.44 -6.74 -1.81
C TRP A 489 30.92 -5.91 -3.00
N LYS A 490 31.37 -6.60 -4.06
CA LYS A 490 31.88 -5.98 -5.28
C LYS A 490 30.81 -5.27 -6.09
N GLN A 491 29.54 -5.66 -5.92
CA GLN A 491 28.41 -5.10 -6.66
C GLN A 491 27.68 -3.98 -5.91
N LEU A 492 27.93 -3.85 -4.61
CA LEU A 492 27.32 -2.83 -3.76
C LEU A 492 27.68 -1.42 -4.24
N GLU A 493 26.67 -0.56 -4.18
CA GLU A 493 26.76 0.87 -4.43
C GLU A 493 26.50 1.67 -3.16
N GLU A 494 25.65 1.17 -2.26
CA GLU A 494 25.29 1.85 -1.02
C GLU A 494 25.40 0.91 0.19
N LEU A 495 26.04 1.40 1.26
CA LEU A 495 26.18 0.71 2.53
C LEU A 495 25.74 1.60 3.70
N GLU A 496 24.81 1.13 4.50
CA GLU A 496 24.41 1.75 5.77
C GLU A 496 24.55 0.74 6.92
N ILE A 497 25.38 1.05 7.90
CA ILE A 497 25.52 0.27 9.14
C ILE A 497 25.28 1.20 10.33
N SER A 498 24.18 0.98 11.03
CA SER A 498 23.75 1.81 12.15
C SER A 498 23.59 0.98 13.43
N ASN A 499 23.77 1.62 14.59
CA ASN A 499 23.74 0.97 15.91
C ASN A 499 24.69 -0.25 16.05
N LEU A 500 25.76 -0.33 15.24
CA LEU A 500 26.85 -1.31 15.33
C LEU A 500 28.15 -0.60 15.01
N TRP A 501 29.22 -0.93 15.71
CA TRP A 501 30.57 -0.46 15.39
C TRP A 501 31.17 -1.30 14.27
N VAL A 502 31.87 -0.64 13.35
CA VAL A 502 32.69 -1.32 12.33
C VAL A 502 34.13 -0.86 12.41
N GLN A 503 35.04 -1.79 12.18
CA GLN A 503 36.44 -1.52 11.96
C GLN A 503 36.80 -1.97 10.55
N THR A 504 37.07 -1.02 9.66
CA THR A 504 37.42 -1.28 8.26
C THR A 504 38.33 -0.17 7.72
N SER A 505 39.11 -0.48 6.68
CA SER A 505 39.93 0.52 6.01
C SER A 505 39.07 1.38 5.09
N ILE A 506 39.47 2.63 4.86
CA ILE A 506 38.78 3.48 3.89
C ILE A 506 38.93 2.92 2.47
N GLN A 507 40.02 2.19 2.17
CA GLN A 507 40.25 1.59 0.86
C GLN A 507 39.15 0.59 0.48
N ASP A 508 38.69 -0.22 1.44
CA ASP A 508 37.64 -1.23 1.21
C ASP A 508 36.27 -0.61 0.89
N LEU A 509 36.08 0.67 1.23
CA LEU A 509 34.84 1.41 1.01
C LEU A 509 34.84 2.23 -0.29
N ARG A 510 36.00 2.40 -0.96
CA ARG A 510 36.19 3.38 -2.06
C ARG A 510 35.34 3.16 -3.30
N HIS A 511 34.91 1.94 -3.57
CA HIS A 511 34.06 1.64 -4.72
C HIS A 511 32.60 2.04 -4.48
N LEU A 512 32.16 2.14 -3.22
CA LEU A 512 30.79 2.50 -2.85
C LEU A 512 30.49 3.96 -3.20
N LYS A 513 29.28 4.23 -3.67
CA LYS A 513 28.77 5.58 -3.93
C LYS A 513 28.31 6.27 -2.66
N LYS A 514 27.63 5.53 -1.78
CA LYS A 514 27.16 6.07 -0.49
C LYS A 514 27.56 5.16 0.66
N VAL A 515 28.08 5.76 1.71
CA VAL A 515 28.50 5.05 2.93
C VAL A 515 27.99 5.79 4.15
N SER A 516 27.32 5.09 5.05
CA SER A 516 26.94 5.59 6.37
C SER A 516 27.24 4.54 7.43
N VAL A 517 28.31 4.70 8.20
CA VAL A 517 28.76 3.69 9.17
C VAL A 517 29.10 4.31 10.52
N SER A 518 29.20 3.49 11.56
CA SER A 518 29.63 3.93 12.90
C SER A 518 30.99 3.32 13.24
N MET A 519 31.96 4.15 13.64
CA MET A 519 33.32 3.74 14.04
C MET A 519 33.62 4.19 15.48
N LYS A 520 34.30 3.38 16.29
CA LYS A 520 34.65 3.78 17.67
C LYS A 520 35.47 5.08 17.73
N GLU A 521 36.43 5.22 16.82
CA GLU A 521 37.30 6.39 16.74
C GLU A 521 37.46 6.87 15.30
N VAL A 522 37.41 8.20 15.11
CA VAL A 522 37.83 8.85 13.86
C VAL A 522 39.16 9.56 14.09
N THR A 523 40.19 9.12 13.35
CA THR A 523 41.53 9.69 13.38
C THR A 523 41.77 10.66 12.22
N LEU A 524 42.85 11.46 12.31
CA LEU A 524 43.21 12.39 11.25
C LEU A 524 43.57 11.66 9.94
N ASN A 525 44.13 10.45 10.05
CA ASN A 525 44.45 9.61 8.90
C ASN A 525 43.17 9.25 8.12
N ILE A 526 42.12 8.79 8.81
CA ILE A 526 40.82 8.48 8.21
C ILE A 526 40.25 9.73 7.50
N ALA A 527 40.25 10.88 8.17
CA ALA A 527 39.73 12.12 7.60
C ALA A 527 40.52 12.57 6.35
N ASN A 528 41.84 12.40 6.35
CA ASN A 528 42.69 12.73 5.21
C ASN A 528 42.50 11.74 4.05
N GLU A 529 42.42 10.45 4.31
CA GLU A 529 42.18 9.44 3.28
C GLU A 529 40.83 9.67 2.57
N LEU A 530 39.77 9.94 3.33
CA LEU A 530 38.47 10.32 2.77
C LEU A 530 38.54 11.60 1.97
N LYS A 531 39.18 12.65 2.51
CA LYS A 531 39.40 13.90 1.76
C LYS A 531 40.07 13.63 0.41
N GLN A 532 41.14 12.84 0.40
CA GLN A 532 41.86 12.51 -0.84
C GLN A 532 41.00 11.68 -1.79
N ALA A 533 40.19 10.73 -1.30
CA ALA A 533 39.26 9.97 -2.12
C ALA A 533 38.27 10.89 -2.85
N PHE A 534 37.62 11.81 -2.12
CA PHE A 534 36.66 12.76 -2.68
C PHE A 534 37.30 13.79 -3.64
N LEU A 535 38.55 14.20 -3.39
CA LEU A 535 39.29 15.10 -4.28
C LEU A 535 39.75 14.43 -5.58
N ASN A 536 40.09 13.14 -5.52
CA ASN A 536 40.55 12.35 -6.66
C ASN A 536 39.41 11.69 -7.45
N GLN A 537 38.17 12.19 -7.29
CA GLN A 537 36.96 11.69 -7.97
C GLN A 537 36.72 10.19 -7.80
N SER A 538 36.78 9.69 -6.57
CA SER A 538 36.19 8.37 -6.26
C SER A 538 34.72 8.29 -6.70
N SER A 539 34.20 7.08 -6.90
CA SER A 539 32.75 6.85 -7.09
C SER A 539 31.91 7.29 -5.90
N MET A 540 32.52 7.48 -4.71
CA MET A 540 31.86 8.05 -3.53
C MET A 540 31.27 9.44 -3.82
N GLU A 541 29.98 9.56 -3.62
CA GLU A 541 29.20 10.81 -3.64
C GLU A 541 28.92 11.31 -2.22
N ASN A 542 28.78 10.39 -1.26
CA ASN A 542 28.50 10.68 0.14
C ASN A 542 29.16 9.64 1.08
N CYS A 543 29.84 10.12 2.11
CA CYS A 543 30.36 9.27 3.18
C CYS A 543 30.11 9.93 4.53
N LYS A 544 29.38 9.24 5.40
CA LYS A 544 29.06 9.67 6.76
C LYS A 544 29.60 8.65 7.75
N ILE A 545 30.42 9.12 8.67
CA ILE A 545 30.96 8.30 9.74
C ILE A 545 30.48 8.89 11.07
N PHE A 546 29.68 8.11 11.79
CA PHE A 546 29.38 8.37 13.18
C PHE A 546 30.53 7.86 14.04
N TYR A 547 30.82 8.57 15.13
CA TYR A 547 31.90 8.20 16.03
C TYR A 547 31.54 8.31 17.50
N GLU A 548 32.23 7.54 18.34
CA GLU A 548 32.21 7.71 19.80
C GLU A 548 33.25 8.75 20.22
N LYS A 549 34.49 8.59 19.75
CA LYS A 549 35.63 9.48 20.05
C LYS A 549 36.16 10.14 18.79
N CYS A 550 36.43 11.44 18.87
CA CYS A 550 36.97 12.23 17.77
C CYS A 550 37.99 13.22 18.29
N ASN A 551 39.26 13.00 17.94
CA ASN A 551 40.39 13.85 18.31
C ASN A 551 40.81 14.79 17.18
N VAL A 552 40.04 14.86 16.09
CA VAL A 552 40.44 15.58 14.87
C VAL A 552 39.96 17.03 14.83
N LYS A 553 39.04 17.45 15.70
CA LYS A 553 38.36 18.76 15.57
C LYS A 553 39.34 19.95 15.54
N SER A 554 40.27 20.05 16.48
CA SER A 554 41.28 21.12 16.51
C SER A 554 42.33 20.96 15.40
N GLN A 555 42.68 19.72 15.06
CA GLN A 555 43.65 19.42 14.00
C GLN A 555 43.12 19.83 12.62
N LEU A 556 41.83 19.60 12.36
CA LEU A 556 41.18 20.01 11.11
C LEU A 556 41.11 21.53 10.98
N VAL A 557 40.83 22.26 12.06
CA VAL A 557 40.90 23.74 12.05
C VAL A 557 42.32 24.22 11.71
N ASN A 558 43.34 23.63 12.33
CA ASN A 558 44.73 23.99 12.03
C ASN A 558 45.14 23.67 10.58
N LEU A 559 44.61 22.61 9.99
CA LEU A 559 44.96 22.15 8.64
C LEU A 559 44.12 22.81 7.54
N TYR A 560 42.85 23.07 7.80
CA TYR A 560 41.88 23.53 6.80
C TYR A 560 41.51 25.01 6.97
N GLY A 561 41.92 25.64 8.08
CA GLY A 561 41.48 26.98 8.45
C GLY A 561 40.14 26.98 9.18
N ASP A 562 39.64 28.17 9.48
CA ASP A 562 38.37 28.35 10.18
C ASP A 562 37.19 27.82 9.34
N PRO A 563 36.30 26.97 9.91
CA PRO A 563 35.14 26.47 9.20
C PRO A 563 34.07 27.55 9.03
N LEU A 564 33.19 27.34 8.05
CA LEU A 564 31.87 27.97 8.07
C LEU A 564 31.04 27.33 9.18
N GLU A 565 30.64 28.13 10.17
CA GLU A 565 29.73 27.70 11.23
C GLU A 565 28.27 27.97 10.84
N GLU A 566 27.47 26.90 10.77
CA GLU A 566 26.02 27.00 10.61
C GLU A 566 25.29 26.48 11.84
N ARG A 567 24.25 27.20 12.28
CA ARG A 567 23.34 26.75 13.34
C ARG A 567 21.97 26.48 12.77
N ASN A 568 21.46 25.29 13.03
CA ASN A 568 20.07 24.98 12.71
C ASN A 568 19.10 25.52 13.78
N GLN A 569 17.80 25.42 13.51
CA GLN A 569 16.73 25.88 14.41
C GLN A 569 16.72 25.26 15.81
N TYR A 570 17.46 24.15 16.01
CA TYR A 570 17.59 23.45 17.29
C TYR A 570 18.90 23.81 18.02
N GLY A 571 19.65 24.79 17.53
CA GLY A 571 20.93 25.20 18.10
C GLY A 571 22.09 24.24 17.84
N VAL A 572 21.90 23.21 17.00
CA VAL A 572 22.98 22.29 16.62
C VAL A 572 23.94 23.00 15.68
N VAL A 573 25.18 23.06 16.10
CA VAL A 573 26.28 23.64 15.33
C VAL A 573 26.84 22.61 14.35
N THR A 574 26.98 23.04 13.09
CA THR A 574 27.67 22.30 12.03
C THR A 574 28.86 23.11 11.55
N TRP A 575 30.04 22.50 11.52
CA TRP A 575 31.24 23.10 10.93
C TRP A 575 31.43 22.56 9.52
N LYS A 576 31.67 23.43 8.54
CA LYS A 576 31.83 23.04 7.12
C LYS A 576 33.11 23.63 6.52
N TRP A 577 33.81 22.81 5.74
CA TRP A 577 34.91 23.21 4.88
C TRP A 577 34.63 22.79 3.44
N PHE A 578 35.07 23.60 2.48
CA PHE A 578 34.83 23.37 1.05
C PHE A 578 36.16 23.31 0.32
N PHE A 579 36.41 22.24 -0.42
CA PHE A 579 37.64 22.03 -1.17
C PHE A 579 37.38 21.98 -2.67
N LYS A 580 38.22 22.69 -3.43
CA LYS A 580 38.18 22.70 -4.88
C LYS A 580 38.62 21.34 -5.43
N ILE A 581 37.84 20.78 -6.36
CA ILE A 581 38.22 19.59 -7.13
C ILE A 581 38.96 20.07 -8.38
N ARG A 582 40.12 19.46 -8.69
CA ARG A 582 41.05 19.99 -9.70
C ARG A 582 40.53 19.93 -11.14
N ASP A 583 39.63 19.01 -11.46
CA ASP A 583 39.10 18.86 -12.82
C ASP A 583 37.76 19.61 -12.97
N THR A 584 37.80 20.70 -13.73
CA THR A 584 36.77 21.74 -13.82
C THR A 584 35.52 21.34 -14.61
N GLN A 585 35.42 20.12 -15.15
CA GLN A 585 34.27 19.71 -15.94
C GLN A 585 32.99 19.51 -15.11
N ASN A 586 33.11 19.18 -13.82
CA ASN A 586 31.97 18.74 -13.01
C ASN A 586 31.33 19.79 -12.08
N ASN A 587 31.80 21.05 -12.08
CA ASN A 587 31.23 22.16 -11.29
C ASN A 587 30.85 21.76 -9.84
N LYS A 588 31.69 20.94 -9.20
CA LYS A 588 31.51 20.34 -7.88
C LYS A 588 32.66 20.73 -6.95
N VAL A 589 32.38 20.75 -5.65
CA VAL A 589 33.36 20.88 -4.56
C VAL A 589 33.23 19.69 -3.61
N CYS A 590 34.30 19.35 -2.91
CA CYS A 590 34.24 18.41 -1.79
C CYS A 590 33.87 19.21 -0.53
N MET A 591 32.71 18.93 0.06
CA MET A 591 32.34 19.47 1.36
C MET A 591 32.72 18.47 2.45
N VAL A 592 33.41 18.94 3.47
CA VAL A 592 33.66 18.20 4.72
C VAL A 592 32.88 18.89 5.81
N SER A 593 32.07 18.16 6.57
CA SER A 593 31.33 18.72 7.69
C SER A 593 31.44 17.88 8.96
N LEU A 594 31.45 18.58 10.09
CA LEU A 594 31.37 18.01 11.42
C LEU A 594 30.08 18.46 12.08
N VAL A 595 29.25 17.50 12.48
CA VAL A 595 27.99 17.76 13.17
C VAL A 595 27.78 16.71 14.26
N ARG A 596 27.60 17.18 15.50
CA ARG A 596 27.49 16.33 16.70
C ARG A 596 28.65 15.31 16.77
N ASN A 597 28.33 14.03 16.67
CA ASN A 597 29.24 12.90 16.72
C ASN A 597 29.41 12.26 15.32
N SER A 598 29.45 13.08 14.27
CA SER A 598 29.63 12.59 12.91
C SER A 598 30.51 13.51 12.06
N ILE A 599 31.27 12.89 11.16
CA ILE A 599 31.98 13.54 10.06
C ILE A 599 31.34 13.12 8.74
N ILE A 600 31.12 14.07 7.84
CA ILE A 600 30.45 13.85 6.56
C ILE A 600 31.29 14.43 5.43
N PHE A 601 31.51 13.65 4.39
CA PHE A 601 32.10 14.04 3.13
C PHE A 601 31.05 13.93 2.03
N GLU A 602 30.89 14.96 1.21
CA GLU A 602 29.97 14.93 0.08
C GLU A 602 30.48 15.74 -1.11
N HIS A 603 30.10 15.33 -2.32
CA HIS A 603 30.24 16.19 -3.49
C HIS A 603 29.05 17.15 -3.58
N MET A 604 29.32 18.45 -3.47
CA MET A 604 28.32 19.51 -3.59
C MET A 604 28.50 20.25 -4.90
N ILE A 605 27.40 20.62 -5.57
CA ILE A 605 27.46 21.48 -6.75
C ILE A 605 27.93 22.87 -6.31
N LEU A 606 28.94 23.44 -6.99
CA LEU A 606 29.57 24.72 -6.65
C LEU A 606 28.57 25.86 -6.44
N LYS A 607 27.50 25.91 -7.24
CA LYS A 607 26.43 26.93 -7.12
C LYS A 607 25.66 26.89 -5.79
N ASN A 608 25.70 25.76 -5.09
CA ASN A 608 25.01 25.56 -3.80
C ASN A 608 25.91 25.89 -2.61
N VAL A 609 27.19 26.19 -2.85
CA VAL A 609 28.11 26.62 -1.80
C VAL A 609 27.66 27.99 -1.27
N PRO A 610 27.54 28.18 0.06
CA PRO A 610 27.19 29.47 0.65
C PRO A 610 28.13 30.59 0.19
N LYS A 611 27.60 31.80 -0.03
CA LYS A 611 28.36 32.93 -0.62
C LYS A 611 29.52 33.41 0.26
N ASP A 612 29.39 33.20 1.57
CA ASP A 612 30.34 33.52 2.62
C ASP A 612 31.32 32.38 2.90
N ALA A 613 31.18 31.23 2.23
CA ALA A 613 32.08 30.11 2.39
C ALA A 613 33.42 30.34 1.69
N ILE A 614 34.51 29.97 2.37
CA ILE A 614 35.85 29.93 1.78
C ILE A 614 36.03 28.60 1.04
N ILE A 615 36.42 28.66 -0.24
CA ILE A 615 36.80 27.48 -1.03
C ILE A 615 38.32 27.31 -0.99
N ILE A 616 38.78 26.23 -0.38
CA ILE A 616 40.19 25.87 -0.18
C ILE A 616 40.71 25.18 -1.45
N VAL A 617 41.84 25.63 -1.98
CA VAL A 617 42.44 25.15 -3.25
C VAL A 617 43.50 24.08 -3.01
#